data_AF-A0A1H9XES1-F1
#
_entry.id   AF-A0A1H9XES1-F1
#
_cell.length_a   1.000
_cell.length_b   1.000
_cell.length_c   1.000
_cell.angle_alpha   90.00
_cell.angle_beta   90.00
_cell.angle_gamma   90.00
#
_symmetry.space_group_name_H-M   'P 1'
#
loop_
_entity.id
_entity.type
_entity.pdbx_description
1 polymer ?
#
loop_
_entity_poly.entity_id
_entity_poly.type
_entity_poly.pdbx_seq_one_letter_code
_entity_poly.pdbx_strand_id
1 'polypeptide(L)'
;MKENELYVYHIVTMEKMSLGQIISFDKNQRNTLYRFFFEREQLNSKGEDFFQILQEHYSNEEFYLNKENADVVIKYADQTIRAIREVIVEMVRLQEYPEYPSRMSCLYATKNYEDVLKWKELFDSYNRKVLQIVKLRVIGNSFEGDGNLLPKEDGVPFSQKIEQAREYWQGNVKNELPELLIDGKIEVVEVIDDFTA
;
A
#
# COMPACT_ATOMS: atom_id res chain seq x y z
N MET A 1 27.55 1.55 -10.96
CA MET A 1 26.29 2.16 -11.41
C MET A 1 26.15 3.49 -10.68
N LYS A 2 25.82 4.59 -11.36
CA LYS A 2 25.44 5.83 -10.66
C LYS A 2 24.16 5.51 -9.92
N GLU A 3 24.18 5.61 -8.60
CA GLU A 3 22.95 5.57 -7.82
C GLU A 3 22.08 6.76 -8.26
N ASN A 4 20.82 6.51 -8.61
CA ASN A 4 19.91 7.57 -9.00
C ASN A 4 19.55 8.35 -7.73
N GLU A 5 19.95 9.61 -7.69
CA GLU A 5 19.57 10.56 -6.64
C GLU A 5 18.33 11.34 -7.10
N LEU A 6 17.30 11.38 -6.26
CA LEU A 6 16.10 12.17 -6.52
C LEU A 6 15.50 12.75 -5.23
N TYR A 7 14.80 13.87 -5.34
CA TYR A 7 14.08 14.51 -4.23
C TYR A 7 12.58 14.32 -4.39
N VAL A 8 11.90 13.96 -3.31
CA VAL A 8 10.45 13.70 -3.28
C VAL A 8 9.81 14.30 -2.04
N TYR A 9 8.48 14.23 -1.97
CA TYR A 9 7.69 14.70 -0.85
C TYR A 9 6.87 13.56 -0.26
N HIS A 10 6.70 13.55 1.05
CA HIS A 10 6.00 12.48 1.77
C HIS A 10 5.07 13.02 2.84
N ILE A 11 3.87 12.43 2.92
CA ILE A 11 2.89 12.69 3.99
C ILE A 11 3.17 11.77 5.16
N VAL A 12 3.46 12.36 6.32
CA VAL A 12 3.67 11.63 7.57
C VAL A 12 2.33 11.55 8.31
N THR A 13 1.88 10.33 8.65
CA THR A 13 0.60 10.10 9.35
C THR A 13 0.70 9.34 10.66
N MET A 14 1.79 8.62 10.93
CA MET A 14 1.94 7.77 12.12
C MET A 14 2.81 8.43 13.19
N GLU A 15 4.12 8.51 12.93
CA GLU A 15 5.11 9.08 13.84
C GLU A 15 5.85 10.18 13.11
N LYS A 16 6.05 11.32 13.79
CA LYS A 16 6.78 12.46 13.21
C LYS A 16 8.18 12.05 12.79
N MET A 17 8.59 12.56 11.65
CA MET A 17 9.95 12.40 11.15
C MET A 17 10.82 13.57 11.60
N SER A 18 12.12 13.30 11.73
CA SER A 18 13.13 14.29 12.13
C SER A 18 14.11 14.57 11.00
N LEU A 19 14.65 15.80 10.93
CA LEU A 19 15.70 16.16 9.98
C LEU A 19 16.92 15.21 10.12
N GLY A 20 17.42 14.69 9.00
CA GLY A 20 18.52 13.72 8.95
C GLY A 20 18.12 12.29 9.29
N GLN A 21 16.84 12.00 9.58
CA GLN A 21 16.37 10.64 9.77
C GLN A 21 16.56 9.83 8.47
N ILE A 22 17.09 8.62 8.62
CA ILE A 22 17.33 7.68 7.51
C ILE A 22 16.31 6.54 7.58
N ILE A 23 15.70 6.26 6.44
CA ILE A 23 14.81 5.13 6.19
C ILE A 23 15.46 4.27 5.09
N SER A 24 15.39 2.95 5.21
CA SER A 24 16.02 2.05 4.23
C SER A 24 15.06 0.94 3.80
N PHE A 25 15.02 0.71 2.48
CA PHE A 25 14.32 -0.37 1.81
C PHE A 25 15.30 -1.05 0.84
N ASP A 26 16.22 -1.85 1.35
CA ASP A 26 17.32 -2.42 0.58
C ASP A 26 17.21 -3.93 0.42
N LYS A 27 17.00 -4.70 1.50
CA LYS A 27 16.95 -6.17 1.42
C LYS A 27 16.19 -6.79 2.59
N ASN A 28 14.86 -6.57 2.69
CA ASN A 28 13.85 -7.30 3.50
C ASN A 28 13.00 -6.43 4.44
N GLN A 29 13.11 -5.10 4.44
CA GLN A 29 12.17 -4.30 5.23
C GLN A 29 10.75 -4.39 4.64
N ARG A 30 9.78 -4.72 5.48
CA ARG A 30 8.36 -4.70 5.11
C ARG A 30 7.73 -3.39 5.58
N ASN A 31 6.99 -2.75 4.67
CA ASN A 31 6.28 -1.52 5.00
C ASN A 31 4.96 -1.82 5.75
N THR A 32 4.29 -0.76 6.22
CA THR A 32 3.03 -0.88 6.97
C THR A 32 1.93 -1.57 6.16
N LEU A 33 1.89 -1.39 4.84
CA LEU A 33 0.93 -2.06 3.96
C LEU A 33 1.08 -3.58 4.03
N TYR A 34 2.32 -4.09 3.95
CA TYR A 34 2.58 -5.52 4.10
C TYR A 34 2.09 -6.03 5.46
N ARG A 35 2.48 -5.39 6.56
CA ARG A 35 2.08 -5.82 7.91
C ARG A 35 0.56 -5.84 8.09
N PHE A 36 -0.13 -4.85 7.54
CA PHE A 36 -1.59 -4.75 7.67
C PHE A 36 -2.33 -5.83 6.89
N PHE A 37 -1.94 -6.13 5.64
CA PHE A 37 -2.68 -7.09 4.81
C PHE A 37 -2.19 -8.54 4.93
N PHE A 38 -0.91 -8.76 5.24
CA PHE A 38 -0.29 -10.09 5.22
C PHE A 38 -0.07 -10.70 6.59
N GLU A 39 0.17 -9.90 7.64
CA GLU A 39 0.50 -10.42 8.97
C GLU A 39 -0.69 -10.37 9.94
N ARG A 40 -1.69 -9.51 9.68
CA ARG A 40 -2.86 -9.39 10.53
C ARG A 40 -3.82 -10.57 10.33
N GLU A 41 -4.33 -11.11 11.42
CA GLU A 41 -5.36 -12.15 11.40
C GLU A 41 -6.71 -11.60 11.89
N GLN A 42 -7.81 -12.16 11.39
CA GLN A 42 -9.17 -11.87 11.83
C GLN A 42 -9.75 -13.12 12.49
N LEU A 43 -9.97 -13.05 13.80
CA LEU A 43 -10.49 -14.17 14.61
C LEU A 43 -11.71 -13.69 15.39
N ASN A 44 -12.64 -14.61 15.67
CA ASN A 44 -13.69 -14.35 16.66
C ASN A 44 -13.17 -14.60 18.09
N SER A 45 -14.02 -14.40 19.09
CA SER A 45 -13.72 -14.59 20.51
C SER A 45 -13.34 -16.02 20.90
N LYS A 46 -13.65 -17.01 20.05
CA LYS A 46 -13.23 -18.41 20.22
C LYS A 46 -11.89 -18.72 19.54
N GLY A 47 -11.32 -17.77 18.81
CA GLY A 47 -10.11 -17.98 18.02
C GLY A 47 -10.38 -18.68 16.68
N GLU A 48 -11.63 -18.63 16.17
CA GLU A 48 -11.98 -19.21 14.87
C GLU A 48 -11.70 -18.22 13.74
N ASP A 49 -11.03 -18.68 12.68
CA ASP A 49 -10.79 -17.94 11.44
C ASP A 49 -11.95 -18.08 10.43
N PHE A 50 -11.84 -17.40 9.29
CA PHE A 50 -12.85 -17.46 8.22
C PHE A 50 -13.13 -18.88 7.73
N PHE A 51 -12.11 -19.72 7.51
CA PHE A 51 -12.29 -21.05 6.95
C PHE A 51 -12.94 -21.98 7.96
N GLN A 52 -12.59 -21.85 9.24
CA GLN A 52 -13.24 -22.57 10.32
C GLN A 52 -14.71 -22.18 10.44
N ILE A 53 -15.01 -20.88 10.48
CA ILE A 53 -16.39 -20.37 10.49
C ILE A 53 -17.17 -20.87 9.26
N LEU A 54 -16.57 -20.81 8.07
CA LEU A 54 -17.22 -21.26 6.84
C LEU A 54 -17.58 -22.75 6.89
N GLN A 55 -16.64 -23.59 7.32
CA GLN A 55 -16.84 -25.05 7.39
C GLN A 55 -17.88 -25.44 8.44
N GLU A 56 -17.91 -24.76 9.59
CA GLU A 56 -18.84 -25.06 10.67
C GLU A 56 -20.26 -24.57 10.39
N HIS A 57 -20.40 -23.45 9.68
CA HIS A 57 -21.69 -22.78 9.50
C HIS A 57 -22.31 -22.96 8.11
N TYR A 58 -21.61 -23.57 7.15
CA TYR A 58 -22.19 -23.96 5.87
C TYR A 58 -22.77 -25.38 5.94
N SER A 59 -24.09 -25.48 5.97
CA SER A 59 -24.79 -26.77 6.08
C SER A 59 -26.11 -26.73 5.34
N ASN A 60 -26.55 -27.85 4.75
CA ASN A 60 -27.80 -27.94 3.99
C ASN A 60 -27.99 -26.83 2.94
N GLU A 61 -26.91 -26.45 2.25
CA GLU A 61 -26.88 -25.35 1.26
C GLU A 61 -27.15 -23.94 1.83
N GLU A 62 -27.17 -23.80 3.16
CA GLU A 62 -27.41 -22.55 3.87
C GLU A 62 -26.15 -22.07 4.60
N PHE A 63 -26.01 -20.75 4.75
CA PHE A 63 -24.91 -20.11 5.48
C PHE A 63 -25.45 -19.06 6.46
N TYR A 64 -25.58 -19.44 7.73
CA TYR A 64 -26.12 -18.57 8.77
C TYR A 64 -25.06 -18.20 9.80
N LEU A 65 -24.82 -16.90 9.94
CA LEU A 65 -23.84 -16.35 10.86
C LEU A 65 -24.51 -15.46 11.91
N ASN A 66 -24.00 -15.54 13.13
CA ASN A 66 -24.25 -14.49 14.12
C ASN A 66 -23.44 -13.23 13.77
N LYS A 67 -23.68 -12.13 14.51
CA LYS A 67 -23.03 -10.84 14.27
C LYS A 67 -21.50 -10.91 14.29
N GLU A 68 -20.92 -11.66 15.22
CA GLU A 68 -19.48 -11.75 15.41
C GLU A 68 -18.82 -12.51 14.26
N ASN A 69 -19.35 -13.68 13.91
CA ASN A 69 -18.83 -14.48 12.80
C ASN A 69 -19.02 -13.76 11.46
N ALA A 70 -20.12 -13.02 11.28
CA ALA A 70 -20.32 -12.18 10.10
C ALA A 70 -19.27 -11.07 10.00
N ASP A 71 -18.92 -10.42 11.12
CA ASP A 71 -17.89 -9.37 11.15
C ASP A 71 -16.50 -9.93 10.79
N VAL A 72 -16.14 -11.11 11.30
CA VAL A 72 -14.89 -11.81 10.93
C VAL A 72 -14.87 -12.14 9.44
N VAL A 73 -15.97 -12.69 8.91
CA VAL A 73 -16.07 -13.06 7.49
C VAL A 73 -15.91 -11.85 6.57
N ILE A 74 -16.56 -10.73 6.88
CA ILE A 74 -16.45 -9.50 6.09
C ILE A 74 -15.04 -8.91 6.17
N LYS A 75 -14.45 -8.82 7.36
CA LYS A 75 -13.08 -8.33 7.54
C LYS A 75 -12.05 -9.21 6.83
N TYR A 76 -12.22 -10.53 6.92
CA TYR A 76 -11.36 -11.47 6.21
C TYR A 76 -11.46 -11.27 4.70
N ALA A 77 -12.66 -11.19 4.14
CA ALA A 77 -12.85 -10.97 2.70
C ALA A 77 -12.22 -9.64 2.24
N ASP A 78 -12.44 -8.56 2.98
CA ASP A 78 -11.92 -7.22 2.72
C ASP A 78 -10.38 -7.17 2.75
N GLN A 79 -9.77 -7.82 3.75
CA GLN A 79 -8.31 -7.90 3.88
C GLN A 79 -7.71 -8.82 2.81
N THR A 80 -8.32 -9.99 2.59
CA THR A 80 -7.79 -11.03 1.70
C THR A 80 -7.80 -10.58 0.24
N ILE A 81 -8.85 -9.90 -0.23
CA ILE A 81 -8.88 -9.41 -1.61
C ILE A 81 -7.78 -8.36 -1.87
N ARG A 82 -7.47 -7.53 -0.86
CA ARG A 82 -6.36 -6.57 -0.92
C ARG A 82 -5.00 -7.26 -0.84
N ALA A 83 -4.85 -8.29 -0.01
CA ALA A 83 -3.64 -9.10 0.00
C ALA A 83 -3.40 -9.79 -1.35
N ILE A 84 -4.45 -10.37 -1.96
CA ILE A 84 -4.42 -10.98 -3.31
C ILE A 84 -3.97 -9.95 -4.35
N ARG A 85 -4.54 -8.73 -4.34
CA ARG A 85 -4.11 -7.64 -5.22
C ARG A 85 -2.60 -7.45 -5.14
N GLU A 86 -2.06 -7.28 -3.94
CA GLU A 86 -0.63 -7.01 -3.77
C GLU A 86 0.24 -8.23 -4.15
N VAL A 87 -0.20 -9.46 -3.87
CA VAL A 87 0.50 -10.69 -4.33
C VAL A 87 0.59 -10.75 -5.85
N ILE A 88 -0.53 -10.51 -6.55
CA ILE A 88 -0.56 -10.55 -8.01
C ILE A 88 0.30 -9.44 -8.60
N VAL A 89 0.21 -8.23 -8.05
CA VAL A 89 1.01 -7.09 -8.51
C VAL A 89 2.51 -7.33 -8.28
N GLU A 90 2.92 -7.88 -7.15
CA GLU A 90 4.32 -8.25 -6.90
C GLU A 90 4.79 -9.41 -7.79
N MET A 91 3.94 -10.40 -8.05
CA MET A 91 4.25 -11.49 -8.97
C MET A 91 4.56 -10.98 -10.38
N VAL A 92 3.72 -10.09 -10.92
CA VAL A 92 3.96 -9.47 -12.24
C VAL A 92 5.23 -8.61 -12.22
N ARG A 93 5.45 -7.83 -11.16
CA ARG A 93 6.69 -7.03 -11.00
C ARG A 93 7.93 -7.91 -11.09
N LEU A 94 7.97 -9.02 -10.37
CA LEU A 94 9.10 -9.95 -10.36
C LEU A 94 9.35 -10.60 -11.73
N GLN A 95 8.30 -10.82 -12.52
CA GLN A 95 8.38 -11.47 -13.83
C GLN A 95 8.80 -10.50 -14.94
N GLU A 96 8.27 -9.27 -14.91
CA GLU A 96 8.29 -8.37 -16.07
C GLU A 96 8.98 -7.02 -15.79
N TYR A 97 9.05 -6.59 -14.52
CA TYR A 97 9.59 -5.28 -14.11
C TYR A 97 10.45 -5.35 -12.83
N PRO A 98 11.45 -6.25 -12.76
CA PRO A 98 12.19 -6.54 -11.53
C PRO A 98 12.98 -5.35 -10.98
N GLU A 99 13.23 -4.32 -11.79
CA GLU A 99 13.93 -3.08 -11.44
C GLU A 99 13.09 -2.09 -10.63
N TYR A 100 11.75 -2.20 -10.64
CA TYR A 100 10.89 -1.28 -9.90
C TYR A 100 10.80 -1.62 -8.41
N PRO A 101 10.63 -0.63 -7.53
CA PRO A 101 10.38 -0.88 -6.10
C PRO A 101 9.16 -1.79 -5.88
N SER A 102 9.26 -2.71 -4.92
CA SER A 102 8.10 -3.49 -4.49
C SER A 102 7.16 -2.64 -3.65
N ARG A 103 5.86 -2.67 -3.95
CA ARG A 103 4.80 -2.06 -3.12
C ARG A 103 4.78 -2.58 -1.67
N MET A 104 5.33 -3.76 -1.42
CA MET A 104 5.44 -4.36 -0.08
C MET A 104 6.72 -3.94 0.67
N SER A 105 7.61 -3.21 0.01
CA SER A 105 8.94 -2.82 0.51
C SER A 105 9.37 -1.49 -0.12
N CYS A 106 8.50 -0.48 -0.04
CA CYS A 106 8.76 0.88 -0.49
C CYS A 106 8.19 1.90 0.48
N LEU A 107 8.60 3.16 0.32
CA LEU A 107 7.88 4.32 0.83
C LEU A 107 7.02 4.91 -0.29
N TYR A 108 5.82 5.37 0.07
CA TYR A 108 4.90 6.06 -0.83
C TYR A 108 5.16 7.57 -0.75
N ALA A 109 5.35 8.22 -1.89
CA ALA A 109 5.72 9.61 -2.00
C ALA A 109 5.03 10.29 -3.19
N THR A 110 5.32 11.58 -3.38
CA THR A 110 4.99 12.33 -4.59
C THR A 110 6.24 12.98 -5.14
N LYS A 111 6.25 13.22 -6.45
CA LYS A 111 7.37 13.87 -7.14
C LYS A 111 7.46 15.36 -6.79
N ASN A 112 6.31 16.01 -6.69
CA ASN A 112 6.19 17.45 -6.52
C ASN A 112 5.38 17.80 -5.27
N TYR A 113 5.63 19.00 -4.74
CA TYR A 113 4.96 19.51 -3.56
C TYR A 113 3.45 19.78 -3.81
N GLU A 114 3.09 20.23 -5.02
CA GLU A 114 1.67 20.44 -5.36
C GLU A 114 0.85 19.13 -5.26
N ASP A 115 1.43 18.01 -5.66
CA ASP A 115 0.76 16.72 -5.58
C ASP A 115 0.64 16.22 -4.14
N VAL A 116 1.62 16.52 -3.27
CA VAL A 116 1.51 16.14 -1.85
C VAL A 116 0.40 16.91 -1.15
N LEU A 117 0.14 18.15 -1.57
CA LEU A 117 -0.99 18.93 -1.06
C LEU A 117 -2.34 18.34 -1.49
N LYS A 118 -2.49 17.93 -2.76
CA LYS A 118 -3.70 17.22 -3.23
C LYS A 118 -3.92 15.91 -2.47
N TRP A 119 -2.85 15.14 -2.22
CA TRP A 119 -2.93 13.93 -1.40
C TRP A 119 -3.32 14.25 0.05
N LYS A 120 -2.83 15.36 0.63
CA LYS A 120 -3.23 15.81 1.96
C LYS A 120 -4.72 16.13 2.03
N GLU A 121 -5.25 16.89 1.06
CA GLU A 121 -6.69 17.19 0.97
C GLU A 121 -7.53 15.92 0.89
N LEU A 122 -7.08 14.93 0.12
CA LEU A 122 -7.73 13.63 0.05
C LEU A 122 -7.72 12.94 1.43
N PHE A 123 -6.58 12.90 2.13
CA PHE A 123 -6.49 12.31 3.46
C PHE A 123 -7.43 13.00 4.47
N ASP A 124 -7.49 14.33 4.44
CA ASP A 124 -8.38 15.12 5.30
C ASP A 124 -9.86 14.79 5.03
N SER A 125 -10.26 14.63 3.76
CA SER A 125 -11.63 14.24 3.38
C SER A 125 -12.07 12.86 3.92
N TYR A 126 -11.10 11.97 4.15
CA TYR A 126 -11.31 10.67 4.78
C TYR A 126 -11.07 10.67 6.30
N ASN A 127 -10.95 11.86 6.93
CA ASN A 127 -10.63 12.03 8.35
C ASN A 127 -9.33 11.32 8.78
N ARG A 128 -8.34 11.21 7.87
CA ARG A 128 -7.02 10.64 8.16
C ARG A 128 -6.08 11.75 8.60
N LYS A 129 -5.66 11.73 9.86
CA LYS A 129 -4.75 12.74 10.43
C LYS A 129 -3.41 12.76 9.69
N VAL A 130 -3.04 13.93 9.18
CA VAL A 130 -1.69 14.23 8.67
C VAL A 130 -0.90 14.98 9.74
N LEU A 131 0.31 14.51 10.03
CA LEU A 131 1.20 15.08 11.05
C LEU A 131 2.16 16.10 10.43
N GLN A 132 2.80 15.73 9.32
CA GLN A 132 3.82 16.53 8.65
C GLN A 132 3.81 16.29 7.14
N ILE A 133 4.35 17.25 6.40
CA ILE A 133 4.87 17.04 5.05
C ILE A 133 6.38 17.22 5.12
N VAL A 134 7.12 16.24 4.59
CA VAL A 134 8.58 16.25 4.58
C VAL A 134 9.14 16.11 3.17
N LYS A 135 10.32 16.69 2.94
CA LYS A 135 11.12 16.48 1.74
C LYS A 135 12.14 15.39 2.01
N LEU A 136 12.26 14.47 1.06
CA LEU A 136 13.16 13.33 1.15
C LEU A 136 14.20 13.39 0.04
N ARG A 137 15.43 13.04 0.37
CA ARG A 137 16.49 12.70 -0.59
C ARG A 137 16.58 11.19 -0.69
N VAL A 138 16.43 10.65 -1.88
CA VAL A 138 16.41 9.21 -2.14
C VAL A 138 17.61 8.84 -2.99
N ILE A 139 18.30 7.79 -2.57
CA ILE A 139 19.38 7.14 -3.30
C ILE A 139 18.89 5.69 -3.53
N GLY A 140 18.27 5.44 -4.68
CA GLY A 140 17.54 4.20 -4.95
C GLY A 140 16.76 4.23 -6.25
N ASN A 141 15.77 3.35 -6.37
CA ASN A 141 14.86 3.29 -7.52
C ASN A 141 13.54 4.01 -7.20
N SER A 142 12.82 4.34 -8.27
CA SER A 142 11.47 4.88 -8.16
C SER A 142 10.56 4.35 -9.27
N PHE A 143 9.26 4.36 -9.00
CA PHE A 143 8.22 4.04 -9.98
C PHE A 143 7.02 4.97 -9.78
N GLU A 144 6.56 5.60 -10.86
CA GLU A 144 5.40 6.48 -10.86
C GLU A 144 4.18 5.70 -11.38
N GLY A 145 3.27 5.35 -10.47
CA GLY A 145 2.13 4.50 -10.76
C GLY A 145 0.79 5.24 -10.70
N ASP A 146 -0.21 4.64 -11.35
CA ASP A 146 -1.61 5.03 -11.22
C ASP A 146 -2.41 3.98 -10.43
N GLY A 147 -2.79 4.34 -9.21
CA GLY A 147 -3.59 3.48 -8.34
C GLY A 147 -4.92 3.05 -8.97
N ASN A 148 -5.43 3.77 -9.96
CA ASN A 148 -6.64 3.38 -10.69
C ASN A 148 -6.42 2.19 -11.63
N LEU A 149 -5.19 1.85 -11.98
CA LEU A 149 -4.88 0.67 -12.80
C LEU A 149 -4.68 -0.59 -11.95
N LEU A 150 -4.53 -0.46 -10.63
CA LEU A 150 -4.39 -1.62 -9.75
C LEU A 150 -5.61 -2.54 -9.83
N PRO A 151 -5.41 -3.86 -9.67
CA PRO A 151 -6.51 -4.81 -9.60
C PRO A 151 -7.53 -4.42 -8.53
N LYS A 152 -8.82 -4.50 -8.89
CA LYS A 152 -9.91 -4.05 -8.04
C LYS A 152 -10.27 -5.08 -6.98
N GLU A 153 -11.03 -4.62 -5.98
CA GLU A 153 -11.52 -5.42 -4.85
C GLU A 153 -12.81 -6.16 -5.22
N ASP A 154 -12.85 -6.72 -6.43
CA ASP A 154 -13.97 -7.45 -7.01
C ASP A 154 -13.64 -8.94 -7.23
N GLY A 155 -14.68 -9.72 -7.54
CA GLY A 155 -14.60 -11.16 -7.74
C GLY A 155 -14.15 -11.61 -9.15
N VAL A 156 -13.53 -10.74 -9.95
CA VAL A 156 -13.06 -11.14 -11.30
C VAL A 156 -11.95 -12.19 -11.22
N PRO A 157 -11.79 -13.06 -12.23
CA PRO A 157 -10.74 -14.07 -12.25
C PRO A 157 -9.33 -13.48 -12.10
N PHE A 158 -8.42 -14.24 -11.47
CA PHE A 158 -7.04 -13.79 -11.28
C PHE A 158 -6.30 -13.52 -12.59
N SER A 159 -6.65 -14.21 -13.69
CA SER A 159 -6.08 -13.90 -15.00
C SER A 159 -6.35 -12.46 -15.44
N GLN A 160 -7.55 -11.91 -15.16
CA GLN A 160 -7.86 -10.51 -15.44
C GLN A 160 -7.10 -9.57 -14.50
N LYS A 161 -6.96 -9.94 -13.22
CA LYS A 161 -6.16 -9.18 -12.25
C LYS A 161 -4.67 -9.14 -12.63
N ILE A 162 -4.14 -10.19 -13.27
CA ILE A 162 -2.78 -10.21 -13.80
C ILE A 162 -2.62 -9.19 -14.94
N GLU A 163 -3.58 -9.10 -15.86
CA GLU A 163 -3.53 -8.07 -16.92
C GLU A 163 -3.60 -6.65 -16.34
N GLN A 164 -4.48 -6.41 -15.36
CA GLN A 164 -4.55 -5.13 -14.65
C GLN A 164 -3.23 -4.77 -13.95
N ALA A 165 -2.56 -5.76 -13.34
CA ALA A 165 -1.24 -5.55 -12.74
C ALA A 165 -0.17 -5.22 -13.79
N ARG A 166 -0.23 -5.79 -15.00
CA ARG A 166 0.65 -5.40 -16.11
C ARG A 166 0.40 -3.98 -16.54
N GLU A 167 -0.86 -3.58 -16.70
CA GLU A 167 -1.23 -2.20 -17.05
C GLU A 167 -0.70 -1.21 -16.00
N TYR A 168 -0.82 -1.54 -14.71
CA TYR A 168 -0.24 -0.75 -13.62
C TYR A 168 1.27 -0.56 -13.80
N TRP A 169 2.04 -1.64 -13.99
CA TRP A 169 3.50 -1.56 -14.09
C TRP A 169 4.01 -0.99 -15.41
N GLN A 170 3.25 -1.17 -16.50
CA GLN A 170 3.54 -0.50 -17.77
C GLN A 170 3.46 1.03 -17.61
N GLY A 171 2.64 1.50 -16.67
CA GLY A 171 2.47 2.90 -16.35
C GLY A 171 1.72 3.67 -17.43
N ASN A 172 1.36 4.90 -17.11
CA ASN A 172 0.62 5.80 -17.97
C ASN A 172 1.19 7.23 -17.87
N VAL A 173 1.33 7.89 -19.01
CA VAL A 173 1.97 9.23 -19.12
C VAL A 173 1.09 10.35 -18.54
N LYS A 174 -0.19 10.07 -18.24
CA LYS A 174 -1.15 11.03 -17.71
C LYS A 174 -1.86 10.46 -16.49
N ASN A 175 -1.42 10.89 -15.32
CA ASN A 175 -2.10 10.66 -14.05
C ASN A 175 -2.25 12.01 -13.34
N GLU A 176 -3.46 12.34 -12.89
CA GLU A 176 -3.72 13.61 -12.16
C GLU A 176 -3.14 13.60 -10.74
N LEU A 177 -3.00 12.41 -10.16
CA LEU A 177 -2.51 12.21 -8.80
C LEU A 177 -1.62 10.96 -8.74
N PRO A 178 -0.39 11.04 -9.28
CA PRO A 178 0.54 9.91 -9.28
C PRO A 178 0.92 9.45 -7.88
N GLU A 179 1.06 8.14 -7.74
CA GLU A 179 1.63 7.49 -6.58
C GLU A 179 3.09 7.14 -6.90
N LEU A 180 4.05 7.72 -6.19
CA LEU A 180 5.46 7.41 -6.38
C LEU A 180 5.91 6.36 -5.36
N LEU A 181 6.35 5.20 -5.85
CA LEU A 181 7.05 4.21 -5.04
C LEU A 181 8.53 4.55 -5.03
N ILE A 182 9.18 4.51 -3.86
CA ILE A 182 10.62 4.70 -3.72
C ILE A 182 11.24 3.65 -2.79
N ASP A 183 12.46 3.20 -3.12
CA ASP A 183 13.25 2.29 -2.31
C ASP A 183 14.69 2.80 -2.09
N GLY A 184 15.56 1.95 -1.55
CA GLY A 184 16.96 2.29 -1.28
C GLY A 184 17.14 3.09 0.01
N LYS A 185 18.08 4.03 0.01
CA LYS A 185 18.39 4.89 1.17
C LYS A 185 17.67 6.22 1.04
N ILE A 186 16.83 6.52 2.02
CA ILE A 186 15.94 7.69 2.03
C ILE A 186 16.29 8.54 3.25
N GLU A 187 16.58 9.82 3.04
CA GLU A 187 16.93 10.77 4.09
C GLU A 187 15.92 11.92 4.15
N VAL A 188 15.44 12.26 5.34
CA VAL A 188 14.62 13.45 5.56
C VAL A 188 15.52 14.68 5.53
N VAL A 189 15.40 15.50 4.47
CA VAL A 189 16.24 16.68 4.28
C VAL A 189 15.55 17.99 4.65
N GLU A 190 14.23 17.96 4.84
CA GLU A 190 13.44 19.13 5.23
C GLU A 190 12.11 18.68 5.84
N VAL A 191 11.69 19.34 6.93
CA VAL A 191 10.29 19.27 7.42
C VAL A 191 9.62 20.54 6.95
N ILE A 192 8.75 20.43 5.95
CA ILE A 192 8.15 21.59 5.28
C ILE A 192 7.00 22.15 6.12
N ASP A 193 6.10 21.26 6.54
CA ASP A 193 4.94 21.60 7.36
C ASP A 193 4.84 20.65 8.56
N ASP A 194 4.48 21.21 9.71
CA ASP A 194 4.08 20.47 10.90
C ASP A 194 2.68 20.91 11.33
N PHE A 195 1.70 20.02 11.17
CA PHE A 195 0.27 20.31 11.36
C PHE A 195 -0.23 20.02 12.78
N THR A 196 0.67 19.71 13.69
CA THR A 196 0.33 19.34 15.08
C THR A 196 0.86 20.34 16.11
N ALA A 197 1.22 21.54 15.65
CA ALA A 197 1.46 22.70 16.48
C ALA A 197 0.18 23.16 17.19
#